data_AF-A0A353PES0-F1
#
_entry.id   AF-A0A353PES0-F1
#
_cell.length_a   1.000
_cell.length_b   1.000
_cell.length_c   1.000
_cell.angle_alpha   90.00
_cell.angle_beta   90.00
_cell.angle_gamma   90.00
#
_symmetry.space_group_name_H-M   'P 1'
#
loop_
_entity.id
_entity.type
_entity.pdbx_description
1 polymer ?
#
loop_
_entity_poly.entity_id
_entity_poly.type
_entity_poly.pdbx_seq_one_letter_code
_entity_poly.pdbx_strand_id
1 'polypeptide(L)' 'VGRVLGHPYGFVDRIAKLIPFELGITLDKALEQEPELGRLYREDEAVQVLIDLARALEGVARNAGKHAG' A
#
# COMPACT_ATOMS: atom_id res chain seq x y z
N VAL A 1 2.09 -7.25 1.49
CA VAL A 1 0.92 -8.01 1.01
C VAL A 1 1.02 -8.43 -0.45
N GLY A 2 1.34 -7.55 -1.42
CA GLY A 2 1.29 -7.89 -2.85
C GLY A 2 2.10 -9.13 -3.29
N ARG A 3 3.31 -9.33 -2.76
CA ARG A 3 4.10 -10.55 -3.00
C ARG A 3 3.45 -11.83 -2.45
N VAL A 4 2.74 -11.72 -1.32
CA VAL A 4 2.06 -12.87 -0.69
C VAL A 4 0.85 -13.30 -1.53
N LEU A 5 0.21 -12.36 -2.22
CA LEU A 5 -0.88 -12.62 -3.17
C LEU A 5 -0.40 -13.16 -4.53
N GLY A 6 0.92 -13.34 -4.72
CA GLY A 6 1.48 -13.86 -5.97
C GLY A 6 1.57 -12.85 -7.11
N HIS A 7 1.32 -11.55 -6.87
CA HIS A 7 1.45 -10.54 -7.91
C HIS A 7 2.92 -10.34 -8.33
N PRO A 8 3.20 -10.14 -9.64
CA PRO A 8 4.54 -9.81 -10.12
C PRO A 8 5.06 -8.52 -9.48
N TYR A 9 6.39 -8.46 -9.26
CA TYR A 9 7.03 -7.28 -8.67
C TYR A 9 6.64 -5.98 -9.39
N GLY A 10 6.67 -5.98 -10.72
CA GLY A 10 6.33 -4.78 -11.51
C GLY A 10 4.89 -4.30 -11.34
N PHE A 11 3.94 -5.18 -11.02
CA PHE A 11 2.57 -4.77 -10.70
C PHE A 11 2.52 -4.03 -9.35
N VAL A 12 3.12 -4.65 -8.32
CA VAL A 12 3.13 -4.10 -6.96
C VAL A 12 3.94 -2.81 -6.89
N ASP A 13 5.06 -2.72 -7.61
CA ASP A 13 5.95 -1.56 -7.66
C ASP A 13 5.26 -0.34 -8.29
N ARG A 14 4.46 -0.53 -9.35
CA ARG A 14 3.67 0.56 -9.94
C ARG A 14 2.68 1.16 -8.93
N ILE A 15 1.98 0.32 -8.18
CA ILE A 15 1.02 0.78 -7.16
C ILE A 15 1.77 1.46 -6.00
N ALA A 16 2.89 0.90 -5.55
CA ALA A 16 3.67 1.45 -4.45
C ALA A 16 4.24 2.85 -4.76
N LYS A 17 4.57 3.13 -6.02
CA LYS A 17 5.04 4.46 -6.47
C LYS A 17 3.98 5.55 -6.46
N LEU A 18 2.69 5.17 -6.42
CA LEU A 18 1.58 6.10 -6.29
C LEU A 18 1.34 6.52 -4.84
N ILE A 19 2.02 5.92 -3.86
CA ILE A 19 1.93 6.36 -2.46
C ILE A 19 2.78 7.62 -2.28
N PRO A 20 2.20 8.74 -1.83
CA PRO A 20 2.94 9.98 -1.60
C PRO A 20 4.09 9.79 -0.60
N PHE A 21 5.23 10.42 -0.88
CA PHE A 21 6.39 10.40 0.01
C PHE A 21 6.25 11.44 1.13
N GLU A 22 5.38 11.14 2.10
CA GLU A 22 5.11 11.98 3.27
C GLU A 22 5.38 11.20 4.57
N LEU A 23 5.95 11.87 5.57
CA LEU A 23 6.19 11.25 6.87
C LEU A 23 4.84 10.99 7.58
N GLY A 24 4.55 9.74 7.90
CA GLY A 24 3.28 9.36 8.53
C GLY A 24 2.09 9.32 7.56
N ILE A 25 2.37 9.14 6.26
CA ILE A 25 1.33 8.84 5.27
C ILE A 25 0.57 7.57 5.67
N THR A 26 -0.75 7.56 5.45
CA THR A 26 -1.61 6.38 5.57
C THR A 26 -2.20 6.04 4.21
N LEU A 27 -2.63 4.80 4.01
CA LEU A 27 -3.27 4.36 2.77
C LEU A 27 -4.54 5.16 2.45
N ASP A 28 -5.29 5.57 3.47
CA ASP A 28 -6.48 6.41 3.28
C ASP A 28 -6.12 7.81 2.76
N LYS A 29 -5.10 8.44 3.36
CA LYS A 29 -4.59 9.73 2.86
C LYS A 29 -4.01 9.60 1.46
N ALA A 30 -3.32 8.51 1.16
CA ALA A 30 -2.77 8.27 -0.17
C ALA A 30 -3.88 8.16 -1.23
N LEU A 31 -5.00 7.51 -0.92
CA LEU A 31 -6.16 7.40 -1.82
C LEU A 31 -6.87 8.73 -2.04
N GLU A 32 -6.87 9.62 -1.05
CA GLU A 32 -7.43 10.97 -1.17
C GLU A 32 -6.51 11.91 -1.97
N GLN A 33 -5.20 11.79 -1.79
CA GLN A 33 -4.21 12.69 -2.40
C GLN A 33 -3.80 12.29 -3.83
N GLU A 34 -3.84 11.00 -4.18
CA GLU A 34 -3.45 10.48 -5.48
C GLU A 34 -4.68 9.96 -6.27
N PRO A 35 -5.24 10.77 -7.19
CA PRO A 35 -6.42 10.39 -7.97
C PRO A 35 -6.23 9.12 -8.79
N GLU A 36 -5.01 8.83 -9.27
CA GLU A 36 -4.72 7.61 -10.02
C GLU A 36 -4.86 6.37 -9.12
N LEU A 37 -4.37 6.44 -7.88
CA LEU A 37 -4.51 5.37 -6.91
C LEU A 37 -5.98 5.11 -6.57
N GLY A 38 -6.76 6.18 -6.35
CA GLY A 38 -8.20 6.10 -6.12
C GLY A 38 -9.00 5.59 -7.33
N ARG A 39 -8.52 5.85 -8.55
CA ARG A 39 -9.09 5.27 -9.78
C ARG A 39 -8.80 3.77 -9.85
N LEU A 40 -7.54 3.37 -9.71
CA LEU A 40 -7.12 1.96 -9.75
C LEU A 40 -7.82 1.14 -8.66
N TYR A 41 -7.98 1.69 -7.46
CA TYR A 41 -8.72 1.04 -6.38
C TYR A 41 -10.19 0.75 -6.73
N ARG A 42 -10.83 1.57 -7.58
CA ARG A 42 -12.24 1.38 -7.99
C ARG A 42 -12.39 0.53 -9.25
N GLU A 43 -11.40 0.53 -10.12
CA GLU A 43 -11.49 -0.09 -11.45
C GLU A 43 -10.79 -1.46 -11.53
N ASP A 44 -9.82 -1.72 -10.65
CA ASP A 44 -9.04 -2.96 -10.64
C ASP A 44 -9.25 -3.71 -9.32
N GLU A 45 -9.98 -4.83 -9.39
CA GLU A 45 -10.27 -5.70 -8.25
C GLU A 45 -9.00 -6.21 -7.56
N ALA A 46 -7.92 -6.48 -8.30
CA ALA A 46 -6.67 -6.93 -7.71
C ALA A 46 -6.01 -5.80 -6.90
N VAL A 47 -6.11 -4.55 -7.36
CA VAL A 47 -5.64 -3.38 -6.61
C VAL A 47 -6.48 -3.17 -5.37
N GLN A 48 -7.81 -3.30 -5.47
CA GLN A 48 -8.73 -3.17 -4.34
C GLN A 48 -8.38 -4.17 -3.22
N VAL A 49 -8.30 -5.46 -3.56
CA VAL A 49 -7.97 -6.53 -2.60
C VAL A 49 -6.58 -6.31 -1.98
N LEU A 50 -5.60 -5.88 -2.79
CA LEU A 50 -4.26 -5.59 -2.31
C LEU A 50 -4.26 -4.45 -1.28
N ILE A 51 -4.99 -3.36 -1.55
CA ILE A 51 -5.05 -2.19 -0.68
C ILE A 51 -5.85 -2.49 0.60
N ASP A 52 -6.96 -3.21 0.52
CA ASP A 52 -7.76 -3.58 1.69
C ASP A 52 -7.00 -4.48 2.66
N LEU A 53 -6.26 -5.45 2.12
CA LEU A 53 -5.35 -6.28 2.94
C LEU A 53 -4.16 -5.48 3.47
N ALA A 54 -3.67 -4.49 2.73
CA ALA A 54 -2.61 -3.60 3.21
C ALA A 54 -3.11 -2.73 4.38
N ARG A 55 -4.32 -2.18 4.29
CA ARG A 55 -4.98 -1.38 5.35
C ARG A 55 -5.13 -2.16 6.64
N ALA A 56 -5.57 -3.42 6.57
CA ALA A 56 -5.69 -4.28 7.75
C ALA A 56 -4.36 -4.55 8.48
N LEU A 57 -3.23 -4.36 7.78
CA LEU A 57 -1.88 -4.58 8.32
C LEU A 57 -1.12 -3.27 8.54
N GLU A 58 -1.70 -2.13 8.19
CA GLU A 58 -1.07 -0.82 8.40
C GLU A 58 -0.90 -0.56 9.90
N GLY A 59 0.31 -0.15 10.30
CA GLY A 59 0.63 0.08 11.71
C GLY A 59 0.90 -1.18 12.55
N VAL A 60 0.75 -2.39 11.98
CA VAL A 60 1.10 -3.63 12.70
C VAL A 60 2.63 -3.73 12.82
N ALA A 61 3.10 -3.94 14.05
CA ALA A 61 4.52 -4.11 14.34
C ALA A 61 5.07 -5.33 13.58
N ARG A 62 6.05 -5.07 12.69
CA ARG A 62 6.57 -6.10 11.78
C ARG A 62 7.73 -6.90 12.35
N ASN A 63 8.61 -6.27 13.14
CA ASN A 63 9.81 -6.87 13.73
C ASN A 63 10.30 -6.02 14.92
N ALA A 64 11.18 -6.57 15.75
CA ALA A 64 11.96 -5.78 16.72
C ALA A 64 12.79 -4.70 16.00
N GLY A 65 12.84 -3.49 16.57
CA GLY A 65 13.54 -2.34 15.98
C GLY A 65 15.03 -2.60 15.76
N LYS A 66 15.60 -2.03 14.67
CA LYS A 66 17.02 -2.24 14.31
C LYS A 66 18.03 -1.58 15.27
N HIS A 67 17.57 -0.65 16.10
CA HIS A 67 18.38 0.01 17.11
C HIS A 67 17.63 -0.06 18.45
N ALA A 68 18.37 -0.21 19.55
CA ALA A 68 17.82 0.05 20.87
C ALA A 68 17.54 1.56 20.99
N GLY A 69 16.39 1.91 21.55
CA GLY A 69 15.98 3.30 21.80
C GLY A 69 16.69 3.91 22.99
#